data_AF-A0A5C7EHC1-F1
#
_entry.id   AF-A0A5C7EHC1-F1
#
_cell.length_a   1.000
_cell.length_b   1.000
_cell.length_c   1.000
_cell.angle_alpha   90.00
_cell.angle_beta   90.00
_cell.angle_gamma   90.00
#
_symmetry.space_group_name_H-M   'P 1'
#
loop_
_entity.id
_entity.type
_entity.pdbx_description
1 polymer ?
#
loop_
_entity_poly.entity_id
_entity_poly.type
_entity_poly.pdbx_seq_one_letter_code
_entity_poly.pdbx_strand_id
1 'polypeptide(L)'
;MPTSGANGRCRWTSRIFFDSVTRAHLAHYLPPDVLQEVADGGILHEGVARQGLPTSPAASNIGAAGFDETIVEWLSCQSTEIVYTRYADDLTFSWNGERNLAERIKRAVDTIAKANGFAVNKEKTRLQSAKAGRRVICGVSVGQNDIRPARKTRKKLRAAEHWWAKTWVVKAASAKLLGKPIPSKDSLAWKKLQGLREWCSLKTPRGFASAAT
;
A
#
# COMPACT_ATOMS: atom_id res chain seq x y z
N MET A 1 -3.91 -28.96 -9.90
CA MET A 1 -4.11 -28.45 -11.28
C MET A 1 -4.20 -26.94 -11.24
N PRO A 2 -3.53 -26.16 -12.11
CA PRO A 2 -3.68 -24.72 -12.10
C PRO A 2 -5.02 -24.39 -12.77
N THR A 3 -6.02 -24.03 -11.98
CA THR A 3 -7.34 -23.66 -12.47
C THR A 3 -7.23 -22.41 -13.35
N SER A 4 -7.76 -22.51 -14.55
CA SER A 4 -7.75 -21.52 -15.63
C SER A 4 -8.70 -20.32 -15.39
N GLY A 5 -8.94 -19.97 -14.12
CA GLY A 5 -9.77 -18.84 -13.72
C GLY A 5 -9.13 -17.49 -14.06
N ALA A 6 -9.94 -16.46 -14.32
CA ALA A 6 -9.40 -15.11 -14.40
C ALA A 6 -9.11 -14.64 -12.97
N ASN A 7 -7.83 -14.50 -12.62
CA ASN A 7 -7.49 -14.00 -11.29
C ASN A 7 -7.59 -12.48 -11.32
N GLY A 8 -8.69 -11.95 -10.76
CA GLY A 8 -8.95 -10.53 -10.65
C GLY A 8 -8.36 -9.96 -9.37
N ARG A 9 -7.80 -8.76 -9.46
CA ARG A 9 -7.43 -7.96 -8.30
C ARG A 9 -8.04 -6.58 -8.44
N CYS A 10 -8.84 -6.14 -7.48
CA CYS A 10 -9.34 -4.78 -7.45
C CYS A 10 -8.68 -4.00 -6.32
N ARG A 11 -8.11 -2.84 -6.65
CA ARG A 11 -7.62 -1.87 -5.66
C ARG A 11 -8.59 -0.70 -5.55
N TRP A 12 -8.92 -0.32 -4.34
CA TRP A 12 -9.70 0.88 -4.01
C TRP A 12 -8.88 1.77 -3.10
N THR A 13 -9.10 3.07 -3.20
CA THR A 13 -8.46 4.07 -2.35
C THR A 13 -9.57 5.02 -1.90
N SER A 14 -9.55 5.54 -0.68
CA SER A 14 -10.48 6.61 -0.30
C SER A 14 -9.95 7.96 -0.80
N ARG A 15 -10.84 8.96 -0.99
CA ARG A 15 -10.38 10.30 -1.38
C ARG A 15 -9.75 11.03 -0.19
N ILE A 16 -10.24 10.80 1.03
CA ILE A 16 -9.82 11.45 2.28
C ILE A 16 -10.10 10.53 3.50
N PHE A 17 -9.38 9.41 3.60
CA PHE A 17 -9.68 8.35 4.59
C PHE A 17 -9.66 8.82 6.05
N PHE A 18 -8.57 9.45 6.49
CA PHE A 18 -8.42 9.89 7.87
C PHE A 18 -9.49 10.89 8.29
N ASP A 19 -9.84 11.82 7.42
CA ASP A 19 -10.84 12.86 7.74
C ASP A 19 -12.27 12.31 7.71
N SER A 20 -12.48 11.12 7.14
CA SER A 20 -13.76 10.40 7.20
C SER A 20 -13.95 9.64 8.50
N VAL A 21 -12.89 9.45 9.30
CA VAL A 21 -12.97 8.78 10.60
C VAL A 21 -13.39 9.79 11.65
N THR A 22 -14.62 9.67 12.13
CA THR A 22 -15.24 10.58 13.10
C THR A 22 -15.39 9.94 14.48
N ARG A 23 -15.77 10.74 15.47
CA ARG A 23 -16.11 10.24 16.82
C ARG A 23 -17.18 9.14 16.79
N ALA A 24 -18.15 9.20 15.88
CA ALA A 24 -19.21 8.19 15.78
C ALA A 24 -18.66 6.81 15.45
N HIS A 25 -17.64 6.73 14.58
CA HIS A 25 -16.98 5.47 14.24
C HIS A 25 -16.21 4.87 15.43
N LEU A 26 -15.69 5.71 16.32
CA LEU A 26 -14.95 5.25 17.50
C LEU A 26 -15.86 4.94 18.69
N ALA A 27 -17.02 5.61 18.78
CA ALA A 27 -17.95 5.49 19.91
C ALA A 27 -18.47 4.07 20.14
N HIS A 28 -18.48 3.24 19.09
CA HIS A 28 -18.87 1.84 19.20
C HIS A 28 -17.79 0.97 19.88
N TYR A 29 -16.52 1.33 19.73
CA TYR A 29 -15.38 0.51 20.13
C TYR A 29 -14.60 1.06 21.32
N LEU A 30 -14.72 2.35 21.61
CA LEU A 30 -14.01 3.03 22.68
C LEU A 30 -14.99 3.56 23.73
N PRO A 31 -14.64 3.45 25.02
CA PRO A 31 -15.51 3.91 26.09
C PRO A 31 -15.57 5.46 26.13
N PRO A 32 -16.66 6.05 26.68
CA PRO A 32 -16.91 7.49 26.61
C PRO A 32 -15.84 8.37 27.26
N ASP A 33 -15.20 7.90 28.33
CA ASP A 33 -14.09 8.52 29.05
C ASP A 33 -12.86 8.69 28.15
N VAL A 34 -12.47 7.63 27.43
CA VAL A 34 -11.39 7.65 26.44
C VAL A 34 -11.72 8.57 25.27
N LEU A 35 -13.01 8.78 24.96
CA LEU A 35 -13.45 9.74 23.94
C LEU A 35 -13.57 11.18 24.46
N GLN A 36 -13.52 11.39 25.78
CA GLN A 36 -13.72 12.69 26.43
C GLN A 36 -12.40 13.39 26.77
N GLU A 37 -11.35 12.63 27.13
CA GLU A 37 -9.95 13.13 27.17
C GLU A 37 -9.45 13.66 25.79
N VAL A 38 -10.21 13.40 24.73
CA VAL A 38 -9.85 13.69 23.33
C VAL A 38 -10.02 15.17 22.95
N ALA A 39 -10.84 15.94 23.68
CA ALA A 39 -11.16 17.32 23.32
C ALA A 39 -9.99 18.31 23.46
N ASP A 40 -9.03 18.04 24.35
CA ASP A 40 -7.96 19.00 24.71
C ASP A 40 -6.56 18.61 24.17
N GLY A 41 -6.47 17.57 23.31
CA GLY A 41 -5.23 17.12 22.69
C GLY A 41 -5.15 15.65 22.27
N GLY A 42 -6.28 14.93 22.21
CA GLY A 42 -6.26 13.46 22.09
C GLY A 42 -6.41 12.88 20.68
N ILE A 43 -7.08 11.73 20.61
CA ILE A 43 -7.10 10.78 19.49
C ILE A 43 -7.52 11.40 18.15
N LEU A 44 -8.44 12.36 18.17
CA LEU A 44 -8.99 13.06 17.01
C LEU A 44 -8.74 14.58 17.16
N HIS A 45 -8.42 15.26 16.07
CA HIS A 45 -8.29 16.72 16.01
C HIS A 45 -9.50 17.31 15.29
N GLU A 46 -10.19 18.26 15.93
CA GLU A 46 -11.48 18.81 15.43
C GLU A 46 -12.52 17.73 15.10
N GLY A 47 -12.51 16.63 15.87
CA GLY A 47 -13.47 15.53 15.73
C GLY A 47 -13.16 14.52 14.62
N VAL A 48 -12.01 14.63 13.93
CA VAL A 48 -11.56 13.67 12.91
C VAL A 48 -10.11 13.25 13.10
N ALA A 49 -9.68 12.14 12.50
CA ALA A 49 -8.35 11.58 12.80
C ALA A 49 -7.20 12.47 12.30
N ARG A 50 -7.41 13.29 11.25
CA ARG A 50 -6.45 14.18 10.55
C ARG A 50 -5.09 13.56 10.20
N GLN A 51 -4.54 13.92 9.05
CA GLN A 51 -3.21 13.43 8.70
C GLN A 51 -2.12 14.11 9.56
N GLY A 52 -1.31 13.31 10.25
CA GLY A 52 -0.14 13.81 10.99
C GLY A 52 -0.18 13.61 12.50
N LEU A 53 -1.33 13.22 13.09
CA LEU A 53 -1.35 12.84 14.51
C LEU A 53 -0.76 11.43 14.69
N PRO A 54 -0.03 11.19 15.79
CA PRO A 54 0.48 9.85 16.10
C PRO A 54 -0.65 8.84 16.36
N THR A 55 -1.84 9.32 16.75
CA THR A 55 -3.03 8.52 17.06
C THR A 55 -3.86 8.16 15.82
N SER A 56 -3.77 8.93 14.74
CA SER A 56 -4.61 8.75 13.55
C SER A 56 -4.54 7.35 12.94
N PRO A 57 -3.36 6.69 12.83
CA PRO A 57 -3.28 5.33 12.30
C PRO A 57 -4.12 4.34 13.12
N ALA A 58 -4.00 4.38 14.44
CA ALA A 58 -4.75 3.50 15.33
C ALA A 58 -6.25 3.83 15.29
N ALA A 59 -6.61 5.11 15.41
CA ALA A 59 -7.99 5.58 15.34
C ALA A 59 -8.68 5.15 14.03
N SER A 60 -7.99 5.31 12.89
CA SER A 60 -8.55 4.95 11.60
C SER A 60 -8.74 3.45 11.41
N ASN A 61 -7.90 2.62 12.03
CA ASN A 61 -8.08 1.17 11.99
C ASN A 61 -9.27 0.72 12.84
N ILE A 62 -9.44 1.31 14.03
CA ILE A 62 -10.59 1.04 14.90
C ILE A 62 -11.88 1.51 14.23
N GLY A 63 -11.90 2.75 13.75
CA GLY A 63 -13.09 3.32 13.10
C GLY A 63 -13.49 2.63 11.80
N ALA A 64 -12.59 1.88 11.17
CA ALA A 64 -12.88 1.07 9.99
C ALA A 64 -13.33 -0.36 10.30
N ALA A 65 -13.35 -0.79 11.57
CA ALA A 65 -13.67 -2.17 11.95
C ALA A 65 -15.08 -2.59 11.50
N GLY A 66 -16.11 -1.78 11.75
CA GLY A 66 -17.49 -2.11 11.34
C GLY A 66 -17.67 -2.14 9.82
N PHE A 67 -16.91 -1.30 9.11
CA PHE A 67 -16.83 -1.34 7.65
C PHE A 67 -16.17 -2.65 7.15
N ASP A 68 -15.08 -3.07 7.78
CA ASP A 68 -14.39 -4.31 7.46
C ASP A 68 -15.28 -5.54 7.75
N GLU A 69 -15.98 -5.55 8.89
CA GLU A 69 -16.93 -6.60 9.28
C GLU A 69 -18.03 -6.76 8.23
N THR A 70 -18.67 -5.65 7.82
CA THR A 70 -19.72 -5.66 6.79
C THR A 70 -19.19 -6.17 5.44
N ILE A 71 -17.95 -5.84 5.08
CA ILE A 71 -17.31 -6.37 3.88
C ILE A 71 -17.13 -7.88 3.99
N VAL A 72 -16.54 -8.36 5.09
CA VAL A 72 -16.27 -9.79 5.30
C VAL A 72 -17.56 -10.59 5.29
N GLU A 73 -18.62 -10.08 5.93
CA GLU A 73 -19.94 -10.69 5.93
C GLU A 73 -20.49 -10.81 4.51
N TRP A 74 -20.48 -9.73 3.72
CA TRP A 74 -20.92 -9.77 2.33
C TRP A 74 -20.11 -10.75 1.47
N LEU A 75 -18.79 -10.81 1.69
CA LEU A 75 -17.90 -11.73 0.99
C LEU A 75 -18.19 -13.20 1.33
N SER A 76 -18.56 -13.48 2.58
CA SER A 76 -18.91 -14.84 3.04
C SER A 76 -20.14 -15.41 2.33
N CYS A 77 -21.04 -14.55 1.84
CA CYS A 77 -22.21 -14.94 1.07
C CYS A 77 -21.92 -15.24 -0.42
N GLN A 78 -20.68 -15.05 -0.88
CA GLN A 78 -20.33 -15.29 -2.28
C GLN A 78 -19.98 -16.76 -2.50
N SER A 79 -20.39 -17.32 -3.66
CA SER A 79 -20.04 -18.70 -4.04
C SER A 79 -18.57 -18.88 -4.42
N THR A 80 -17.84 -17.79 -4.63
CA THR A 80 -16.42 -17.79 -4.99
C THR A 80 -15.62 -17.32 -3.79
N GLU A 81 -14.53 -18.00 -3.49
CA GLU A 81 -13.58 -17.56 -2.47
C GLU A 81 -12.91 -16.24 -2.88
N ILE A 82 -13.05 -15.22 -2.04
CA ILE A 82 -12.48 -13.89 -2.27
C ILE A 82 -11.60 -13.53 -1.08
N VAL A 83 -10.33 -13.25 -1.35
CA VAL A 83 -9.36 -12.79 -0.36
C VAL A 83 -9.41 -11.27 -0.29
N TYR A 84 -9.77 -10.75 0.88
CA TYR A 84 -9.79 -9.33 1.21
C TYR A 84 -8.57 -8.94 2.06
N THR A 85 -7.96 -7.80 1.72
CA THR A 85 -6.87 -7.20 2.49
C THR A 85 -7.01 -5.68 2.48
N ARG A 86 -6.91 -5.04 3.64
CA ARG A 86 -6.89 -3.58 3.78
C ARG A 86 -5.53 -3.11 4.29
N TYR A 87 -4.99 -2.07 3.65
CA TYR A 87 -3.82 -1.36 4.13
C TYR A 87 -4.17 0.13 4.24
N ALA A 88 -4.45 0.60 5.45
CA ALA A 88 -5.05 1.91 5.68
C ALA A 88 -6.30 2.12 4.80
N ASP A 89 -6.22 2.96 3.77
CA ASP A 89 -7.27 3.29 2.81
C ASP A 89 -7.24 2.45 1.52
N ASP A 90 -6.16 1.69 1.32
CA ASP A 90 -5.97 0.83 0.15
C ASP A 90 -6.66 -0.53 0.40
N LEU A 91 -7.82 -0.74 -0.21
CA LEU A 91 -8.54 -2.01 -0.17
C LEU A 91 -8.13 -2.87 -1.35
N THR A 92 -7.86 -4.14 -1.11
CA THR A 92 -7.52 -5.11 -2.14
C THR A 92 -8.39 -6.36 -2.03
N PHE A 93 -9.03 -6.70 -3.15
CA PHE A 93 -9.79 -7.94 -3.30
C PHE A 93 -9.12 -8.80 -4.35
N SER A 94 -8.87 -10.08 -4.04
CA SER A 94 -8.29 -11.05 -4.96
C SER A 94 -9.17 -12.29 -5.03
N TRP A 95 -9.45 -12.78 -6.23
CA TRP A 95 -10.26 -13.97 -6.42
C TRP A 95 -9.80 -14.73 -7.67
N ASN A 96 -10.17 -16.00 -7.77
CA ASN A 96 -9.99 -16.82 -8.96
C ASN A 96 -11.38 -17.09 -9.54
N GLY A 97 -11.66 -16.67 -10.78
CA GLY A 97 -12.95 -17.01 -11.41
C GLY A 97 -13.45 -15.97 -12.39
N GLU A 98 -14.74 -15.66 -12.31
CA GLU A 98 -15.41 -14.80 -13.29
C GLU A 98 -15.02 -13.32 -13.15
N ARG A 99 -14.92 -12.66 -14.31
CA ARG A 99 -14.63 -11.21 -14.37
C ARG A 99 -15.82 -10.37 -13.87
N ASN A 100 -17.04 -10.87 -14.01
CA ASN A 100 -18.27 -10.20 -13.58
C ASN A 100 -18.32 -9.98 -12.06
N LEU A 101 -17.58 -10.78 -11.29
CA LEU A 101 -17.44 -10.61 -9.85
C LEU A 101 -16.80 -9.26 -9.48
N ALA A 102 -15.95 -8.68 -10.34
CA ALA A 102 -15.35 -7.38 -10.11
C ALA A 102 -16.40 -6.27 -9.97
N GLU A 103 -17.42 -6.26 -10.84
CA GLU A 103 -18.49 -5.25 -10.81
C GLU A 103 -19.44 -5.46 -9.63
N ARG A 104 -19.66 -6.71 -9.22
CA ARG A 104 -20.41 -7.03 -7.98
C ARG A 104 -19.69 -6.51 -6.75
N ILE A 105 -18.40 -6.83 -6.60
CA ILE A 105 -17.56 -6.32 -5.52
C ILE A 105 -17.56 -4.79 -5.52
N LYS A 106 -17.42 -4.17 -6.69
CA LYS A 106 -17.44 -2.70 -6.84
C LYS A 106 -18.71 -2.07 -6.29
N ARG A 107 -19.86 -2.59 -6.67
CA ARG A 107 -21.16 -2.06 -6.23
C ARG A 107 -21.35 -2.28 -4.73
N ALA A 108 -21.04 -3.48 -4.25
CA ALA A 108 -21.16 -3.80 -2.83
C ALA A 108 -20.26 -2.90 -1.97
N VAL A 109 -18.98 -2.77 -2.32
CA VAL A 109 -18.02 -1.93 -1.58
C VAL A 109 -18.41 -0.45 -1.64
N ASP A 110 -18.91 0.08 -2.76
CA ASP A 110 -19.39 1.46 -2.85
C ASP A 110 -20.60 1.69 -1.92
N THR A 111 -21.54 0.75 -1.87
CA THR A 111 -22.70 0.81 -0.97
C THR A 111 -22.29 0.70 0.50
N ILE A 112 -21.47 -0.29 0.85
CA ILE A 112 -21.02 -0.52 2.22
C ILE A 112 -20.18 0.66 2.72
N ALA A 113 -19.30 1.21 1.87
CA ALA A 113 -18.52 2.39 2.22
C ALA A 113 -19.43 3.58 2.56
N LYS A 114 -20.42 3.88 1.71
CA LYS A 114 -21.36 4.98 1.96
C LYS A 114 -22.17 4.78 3.23
N ALA A 115 -22.62 3.56 3.51
CA ALA A 115 -23.36 3.23 4.72
C ALA A 115 -22.51 3.45 5.99
N ASN A 116 -21.19 3.26 5.89
CA ASN A 116 -20.23 3.48 6.97
C ASN A 116 -19.55 4.86 6.91
N GLY A 117 -20.13 5.84 6.20
CA GLY A 117 -19.58 7.21 6.16
C GLY A 117 -18.26 7.36 5.38
N PHE A 118 -17.86 6.35 4.60
CA PHE A 118 -16.67 6.38 3.75
C PHE A 118 -17.01 6.63 2.28
N ALA A 119 -16.04 7.19 1.54
CA ALA A 119 -16.16 7.40 0.10
C ALA A 119 -15.03 6.68 -0.66
N VAL A 120 -15.42 5.93 -1.69
CA VAL A 120 -14.51 5.20 -2.58
C VAL A 120 -14.06 6.09 -3.74
N ASN A 121 -12.75 6.14 -4.00
CA ASN A 121 -12.19 6.85 -5.15
C ASN A 121 -12.30 6.02 -6.43
N LYS A 122 -13.34 6.29 -7.22
CA LYS A 122 -13.60 5.63 -8.50
C LYS A 122 -12.47 5.85 -9.53
N GLU A 123 -11.81 7.00 -9.51
CA GLU A 123 -10.70 7.31 -10.43
C GLU A 123 -9.44 6.52 -10.11
N LYS A 124 -9.24 6.08 -8.86
CA LYS A 124 -8.10 5.24 -8.44
C LYS A 124 -8.43 3.75 -8.45
N THR A 125 -9.71 3.41 -8.65
CA THR A 125 -10.16 2.02 -8.71
C THR A 125 -9.58 1.31 -9.93
N ARG A 126 -8.89 0.19 -9.73
CA ARG A 126 -8.26 -0.56 -10.83
C ARG A 126 -8.51 -2.05 -10.71
N LEU A 127 -8.99 -2.66 -11.80
CA LEU A 127 -9.01 -4.10 -11.97
C LEU A 127 -7.74 -4.56 -12.69
N GLN A 128 -7.03 -5.52 -12.10
CA GLN A 128 -5.86 -6.17 -12.67
C GLN A 128 -6.15 -7.66 -12.88
N SER A 129 -5.88 -8.16 -14.09
CA SER A 129 -5.94 -9.59 -14.39
C SER A 129 -4.54 -10.21 -14.25
N ALA A 130 -4.42 -11.40 -13.65
CA ALA A 130 -3.15 -12.15 -13.70
C ALA A 130 -2.73 -12.50 -15.13
N LYS A 131 -3.69 -12.66 -16.06
CA LYS A 131 -3.41 -13.00 -17.46
C LYS A 131 -2.71 -11.85 -18.21
N ALA A 132 -2.82 -10.62 -17.71
CA ALA A 132 -2.25 -9.42 -18.35
C ALA A 132 -0.77 -9.15 -17.95
N GLY A 133 -0.13 -10.05 -17.20
CA GLY A 133 1.28 -9.97 -16.82
C GLY A 133 1.52 -9.66 -15.34
N ARG A 134 2.73 -9.18 -15.02
CA ARG A 134 3.16 -8.94 -13.63
C ARG A 134 2.33 -7.83 -12.96
N ARG A 135 1.90 -8.10 -11.73
CA ARG A 135 1.16 -7.15 -10.89
C ARG A 135 2.15 -6.22 -10.17
N VAL A 136 1.75 -4.99 -9.88
CA VAL A 136 2.53 -4.10 -9.00
C VAL A 136 1.70 -3.80 -7.77
N ILE A 137 2.22 -4.20 -6.61
CA ILE A 137 1.59 -4.11 -5.29
C ILE A 137 2.49 -3.26 -4.42
N CYS A 138 2.02 -2.10 -3.97
CA CYS A 138 2.78 -1.23 -3.06
C CYS A 138 4.21 -0.92 -3.55
N GLY A 139 4.40 -0.74 -4.87
CA GLY A 139 5.71 -0.47 -5.48
C GLY A 139 6.58 -1.70 -5.75
N VAL A 140 6.10 -2.90 -5.41
CA VAL A 140 6.76 -4.19 -5.65
C VAL A 140 6.05 -4.93 -6.79
N SER A 141 6.81 -5.39 -7.78
CA SER A 141 6.30 -6.23 -8.85
C SER A 141 6.20 -7.68 -8.38
N VAL A 142 5.01 -8.24 -8.43
CA VAL A 142 4.71 -9.62 -8.06
C VAL A 142 4.38 -10.39 -9.34
N GLY A 143 5.26 -11.32 -9.69
CA GLY A 143 5.03 -12.35 -10.69
C GLY A 143 4.51 -13.64 -10.04
N GLN A 144 4.42 -14.70 -10.84
CA GLN A 144 3.84 -15.96 -10.39
C GLN A 144 4.73 -16.67 -9.35
N ASN A 145 6.04 -16.68 -9.58
CA ASN A 145 7.03 -17.33 -8.72
C ASN A 145 8.14 -16.36 -8.26
N ASP A 146 7.96 -15.06 -8.49
CA ASP A 146 8.99 -14.07 -8.17
C ASP A 146 8.43 -12.74 -7.68
N ILE A 147 9.18 -12.12 -6.77
CA ILE A 147 8.93 -10.78 -6.24
C ILE A 147 10.13 -9.93 -6.64
N ARG A 148 9.89 -8.82 -7.33
CA ARG A 148 10.95 -7.93 -7.82
C ARG A 148 10.58 -6.48 -7.58
N PRO A 149 11.54 -5.55 -7.45
CA PRO A 149 11.23 -4.13 -7.48
C PRO A 149 10.56 -3.74 -8.81
N ALA A 150 9.58 -2.84 -8.76
CA ALA A 150 8.90 -2.35 -9.95
C ALA A 150 9.86 -1.66 -10.94
N ARG A 151 9.52 -1.68 -12.24
CA ARG A 151 10.32 -1.03 -13.30
C ARG A 151 10.60 0.45 -12.99
N LYS A 152 9.61 1.15 -12.43
CA LYS A 152 9.73 2.57 -12.03
C LYS A 152 10.79 2.74 -10.94
N THR A 153 10.80 1.89 -9.92
CA THR A 153 11.79 1.87 -8.85
C THR A 153 13.20 1.64 -9.39
N ARG A 154 13.39 0.62 -10.25
CA ARG A 154 14.69 0.35 -10.90
C ARG A 154 15.15 1.50 -11.80
N LYS A 155 14.23 2.20 -12.48
CA LYS A 155 14.56 3.38 -13.28
C LYS A 155 15.05 4.53 -12.41
N LYS A 156 14.38 4.79 -11.28
CA LYS A 156 14.81 5.80 -10.29
C LYS A 156 16.17 5.47 -9.70
N LEU A 157 16.42 4.19 -9.37
CA LEU A 157 17.71 3.74 -8.85
C LEU A 157 18.84 4.00 -9.85
N ARG A 158 18.68 3.58 -11.12
CA ARG A 158 19.67 3.85 -12.19
C ARG A 158 19.92 5.34 -12.41
N ALA A 159 18.87 6.16 -12.32
CA ALA A 159 19.04 7.61 -12.39
C ALA A 159 19.85 8.13 -11.20
N ALA A 160 19.56 7.69 -9.98
CA ALA A 160 20.30 8.08 -8.78
C ALA A 160 21.79 7.66 -8.86
N GLU A 161 22.09 6.47 -9.37
CA GLU A 161 23.46 6.01 -9.64
C GLU A 161 24.20 6.94 -10.61
N HIS A 162 23.55 7.28 -11.72
CA HIS A 162 24.11 8.18 -12.73
C HIS A 162 24.39 9.58 -12.16
N TRP A 163 23.42 10.15 -11.44
CA TRP A 163 23.57 11.45 -10.80
C TRP A 163 24.66 11.45 -9.73
N TRP A 164 24.73 10.39 -8.90
CA TRP A 164 25.78 10.24 -7.92
C TRP A 164 27.17 10.23 -8.55
N ALA A 165 27.36 9.40 -9.59
CA ALA A 165 28.63 9.32 -10.31
C ALA A 165 29.04 10.68 -10.91
N LYS A 166 28.12 11.37 -11.59
CA LYS A 166 28.38 12.69 -12.19
C LYS A 166 28.72 13.74 -11.14
N THR A 167 27.97 13.79 -10.04
CA THR A 167 28.17 14.77 -8.96
C THR A 167 29.49 14.53 -8.23
N TRP A 168 29.84 13.26 -7.97
CA TRP A 168 31.12 12.92 -7.37
C TRP A 168 32.30 13.31 -8.28
N VAL A 169 32.21 13.05 -9.59
CA VAL A 169 33.24 13.47 -10.55
C VAL A 169 33.46 14.99 -10.52
N VAL A 170 32.39 15.79 -10.50
CA VAL A 170 32.48 17.26 -10.39
C VAL A 170 33.13 17.68 -9.06
N LYS A 171 32.71 17.07 -7.94
CA LYS A 171 33.30 17.37 -6.61
C LYS A 171 34.78 16.98 -6.53
N ALA A 172 35.17 15.84 -7.10
CA ALA A 172 36.55 15.37 -7.14
C ALA A 172 37.43 16.27 -8.02
N ALA A 173 36.94 16.67 -9.21
CA ALA A 173 37.63 17.61 -10.08
C ALA A 173 37.80 18.98 -9.42
N SER A 174 36.77 19.49 -8.76
CA SER A 174 36.83 20.75 -8.01
C SER A 174 37.80 20.69 -6.83
N ALA A 175 37.80 19.61 -6.05
CA ALA A 175 38.76 19.41 -4.96
C ALA A 175 40.20 19.38 -5.49
N LYS A 176 40.43 18.68 -6.61
CA LYS A 176 41.74 18.63 -7.28
C LYS A 176 42.20 20.01 -7.78
N LEU A 177 41.30 20.79 -8.38
CA LEU A 177 41.58 22.16 -8.83
C LEU A 177 41.90 23.11 -7.67
N LEU A 178 41.26 22.91 -6.51
CA LEU A 178 41.44 23.74 -5.31
C LEU A 178 42.54 23.25 -4.36
N GLY A 179 43.28 22.20 -4.71
CA GLY A 179 44.29 21.59 -3.83
C GLY A 179 43.73 20.97 -2.54
N LYS A 180 42.42 20.67 -2.51
CA LYS A 180 41.73 20.06 -1.37
C LYS A 180 41.71 18.53 -1.48
N PRO A 181 41.61 17.81 -0.36
CA PRO A 181 41.48 16.35 -0.37
C PRO A 181 40.24 15.92 -1.15
N ILE A 182 40.40 14.90 -2.00
CA ILE A 182 39.33 14.36 -2.83
C ILE A 182 38.29 13.68 -1.91
N PRO A 183 36.99 14.01 -2.05
CA PRO A 183 35.96 13.42 -1.21
C PRO A 183 35.83 11.91 -1.44
N SER A 184 35.77 11.15 -0.34
CA SER A 184 35.56 9.71 -0.35
C SER A 184 34.27 9.32 -1.08
N LYS A 185 34.30 8.19 -1.80
CA LYS A 185 33.10 7.59 -2.40
C LYS A 185 32.16 7.00 -1.35
N ASP A 186 32.64 6.72 -0.13
CA ASP A 186 31.94 6.00 0.93
C ASP A 186 31.08 6.90 1.81
N SER A 187 30.21 7.70 1.19
CA SER A 187 29.19 8.43 1.95
C SER A 187 28.08 7.48 2.45
N LEU A 188 27.41 7.85 3.53
CA LEU A 188 26.20 7.15 4.00
C LEU A 188 25.13 7.03 2.91
N ALA A 189 25.00 8.06 2.06
CA ALA A 189 24.10 8.04 0.91
C ALA A 189 24.49 6.97 -0.12
N TRP A 190 25.79 6.79 -0.38
CA TRP A 190 26.29 5.75 -1.28
C TRP A 190 26.06 4.34 -0.72
N LYS A 191 26.29 4.14 0.58
CA LYS A 191 26.01 2.87 1.26
C LYS A 191 24.52 2.49 1.18
N LYS A 192 23.62 3.45 1.42
CA LYS A 192 22.17 3.25 1.25
C LYS A 192 21.80 2.88 -0.19
N LEU A 193 22.47 3.49 -1.16
CA LEU A 193 22.26 3.23 -2.58
C LEU A 193 22.75 1.83 -2.99
N GLN A 194 23.90 1.39 -2.49
CA GLN A 194 24.39 0.02 -2.69
C GLN A 194 23.45 -1.03 -2.07
N GLY A 195 22.94 -0.81 -0.85
CA GLY A 195 21.95 -1.71 -0.24
C GLY A 195 20.66 -1.81 -1.07
N LEU A 196 20.18 -0.70 -1.64
CA LEU A 196 19.03 -0.72 -2.57
C LEU A 196 19.34 -1.47 -3.87
N ARG A 197 20.57 -1.39 -4.37
CA ARG A 197 21.04 -2.13 -5.55
C ARG A 197 21.12 -3.62 -5.26
N GLU A 198 21.66 -4.01 -4.12
CA GLU A 198 21.68 -5.41 -3.66
C GLU A 198 20.26 -5.96 -3.55
N TRP A 199 19.36 -5.24 -2.86
CA TRP A 199 17.94 -5.62 -2.78
C TRP A 199 17.30 -5.78 -4.16
N CYS A 200 17.60 -4.89 -5.11
CA CYS A 200 17.11 -5.01 -6.48
C CYS A 200 17.70 -6.18 -7.27
N SER A 201 18.87 -6.67 -6.84
CA SER A 201 19.65 -7.75 -7.46
C SER A 201 19.37 -9.11 -6.81
N LEU A 202 18.76 -9.12 -5.61
CA LEU A 202 18.31 -10.34 -4.95
C LEU A 202 17.38 -11.10 -5.89
N LYS A 203 17.82 -12.29 -6.30
CA LYS A 203 16.93 -13.28 -6.88
C LYS A 203 16.08 -13.81 -5.72
N THR A 204 14.75 -13.75 -5.83
CA THR A 204 13.90 -14.43 -4.86
C THR A 204 14.34 -15.88 -4.72
N PRO A 205 14.44 -16.41 -3.49
CA PRO A 205 14.67 -17.84 -3.30
C PRO A 205 13.66 -18.60 -4.14
N ARG A 206 14.13 -19.58 -4.93
CA ARG A 206 13.26 -20.54 -5.61
C ARG A 206 12.64 -21.43 -4.52
N GLY A 207 11.55 -20.98 -3.89
CA GLY A 207 10.98 -21.70 -2.74
C GLY A 207 9.58 -21.30 -2.27
N PHE A 208 8.94 -20.27 -2.82
CA PHE A 208 7.54 -19.94 -2.49
C PHE A 208 6.52 -20.73 -3.33
N ALA A 209 6.89 -21.92 -3.82
CA ALA A 209 5.97 -22.89 -4.39
C ALA A 209 5.80 -24.04 -3.38
N SER A 210 4.53 -24.35 -3.07
CA SER A 210 3.99 -25.39 -2.18
C SER A 210 4.08 -25.16 -0.66
N ALA A 211 3.12 -24.38 -0.15
CA ALA A 211 2.45 -24.69 1.10
C ALA A 211 0.94 -24.48 0.87
N ALA A 212 0.37 -25.38 0.09
CA ALA A 212 -1.07 -25.62 0.05
C ALA A 212 -1.22 -27.08 0.44
N THR A 213 -1.59 -27.31 1.70
CA THR A 213 -2.09 -28.59 2.19
C THR A 213 -3.56 -28.35 2.51
#